data_AF-A0A3N5PXF7-F1
#
_entry.id   AF-A0A3N5PXF7-F1
#
_cell.length_a   1.000
_cell.length_b   1.000
_cell.length_c   1.000
_cell.angle_alpha   90.00
_cell.angle_beta   90.00
_cell.angle_gamma   90.00
#
_symmetry.space_group_name_H-M   'P 1'
#
loop_
_entity.id
_entity.type
_entity.pdbx_description
1 polymer ?
#
loop_
_entity_poly.entity_id
_entity_poly.type
_entity_poly.pdbx_seq_one_letter_code
_entity_poly.pdbx_strand_id
1 'polypeptide(L)'
;MAVELTFKTKKLEKCASNFRRCQREMGLVRAQRFHRRLSDLFHASSLDDLQHLPGHFHELVGTRKGQWSCDLDQPYRLIFEPIDSAGRPIIVVVEIVDYH
;
A
#
# COMPACT_ATOMS: atom_id res chain seq x y z
N MET A 1 17.26 -6.10 2.30
CA MET A 1 16.78 -6.48 0.96
C MET A 1 15.63 -5.54 0.63
N ALA A 2 15.51 -5.04 -0.61
CA ALA A 2 14.39 -4.17 -0.99
C ALA A 2 13.27 -5.01 -1.62
N VAL A 3 12.02 -4.72 -1.25
CA VAL A 3 10.82 -5.34 -1.83
C VAL A 3 10.51 -4.70 -3.18
N GLU A 4 10.09 -5.49 -4.15
CA GLU A 4 9.60 -4.96 -5.42
C GLU A 4 8.13 -4.52 -5.27
N LEU A 5 7.87 -3.24 -5.54
CA LEU A 5 6.51 -2.70 -5.53
C LEU A 5 5.94 -2.65 -6.96
N THR A 6 4.80 -3.29 -7.13
CA THR A 6 4.02 -3.24 -8.38
C THR A 6 2.64 -2.66 -8.11
N PHE A 7 1.94 -2.24 -9.16
CA PHE A 7 0.65 -1.54 -9.04
C PHE A 7 -0.38 -2.17 -9.95
N LYS A 8 -1.55 -2.50 -9.40
CA LYS A 8 -2.64 -3.12 -10.16
C LYS A 8 -3.23 -2.17 -11.21
N THR A 9 -3.12 -0.85 -11.01
CA THR A 9 -3.64 0.15 -11.94
C THR A 9 -2.60 1.20 -12.30
N LYS A 10 -2.64 1.65 -13.57
CA LYS A 10 -1.81 2.77 -14.06
C LYS A 10 -2.03 4.07 -13.26
N LYS A 11 -3.22 4.24 -12.64
CA LYS A 11 -3.50 5.42 -11.80
C LYS A 11 -2.62 5.41 -10.56
N LEU A 12 -2.57 4.29 -9.84
CA LEU A 12 -1.76 4.13 -8.64
C LEU A 12 -0.28 4.25 -8.95
N GLU A 13 0.18 3.62 -10.03
CA GLU A 13 1.56 3.71 -10.52
C GLU A 13 1.98 5.16 -10.81
N LYS A 14 1.11 5.93 -11.50
CA LYS A 14 1.36 7.35 -11.78
C LYS A 14 1.31 8.22 -10.52
N CYS A 15 0.51 7.86 -9.53
CA CYS A 15 0.48 8.54 -8.24
C CYS A 15 1.73 8.24 -7.40
N ALA A 16 2.23 7.01 -7.47
CA ALA A 16 3.47 6.59 -6.81
C ALA A 16 4.71 7.26 -7.42
N SER A 17 4.76 7.39 -8.76
CA SER A 17 5.88 8.03 -9.46
C SER A 17 5.83 9.56 -9.48
N ASN A 18 4.65 10.18 -9.28
CA ASN A 18 4.51 11.63 -9.33
C ASN A 18 3.64 12.16 -8.18
N PHE A 19 4.30 12.72 -7.17
CA PHE A 19 3.64 13.25 -5.98
C PHE A 19 2.67 14.41 -6.29
N ARG A 20 3.01 15.35 -7.18
CA ARG A 20 2.10 16.45 -7.55
C ARG A 20 0.82 15.95 -8.20
N ARG A 21 0.94 14.91 -9.03
CA ARG A 21 -0.24 14.24 -9.61
C ARG A 21 -1.06 13.57 -8.52
N CYS A 22 -0.40 12.83 -7.63
CA CYS A 22 -1.04 12.18 -6.48
C CYS A 22 -1.85 13.19 -5.66
N GLN A 23 -1.25 14.32 -5.28
CA GLN A 23 -1.92 15.40 -4.56
C GLN A 23 -3.18 15.92 -5.28
N ARG A 24 -3.13 16.07 -6.61
CA ARG A 24 -4.30 16.50 -7.40
C ARG A 24 -5.43 15.47 -7.42
N GLU A 25 -5.09 14.19 -7.35
CA GLU A 25 -6.05 13.07 -7.46
C GLU A 25 -6.72 12.74 -6.13
N MET A 26 -6.00 12.88 -5.01
CA MET A 26 -6.48 12.42 -3.69
C MET A 26 -6.31 13.43 -2.55
N GLY A 27 -5.82 14.64 -2.85
CA GLY A 27 -5.54 15.67 -1.86
C GLY A 27 -4.16 15.50 -1.19
N LEU A 28 -3.72 16.57 -0.52
CA LEU A 28 -2.38 16.64 0.08
C LEU A 28 -2.17 15.56 1.16
N VAL A 29 -3.11 15.45 2.09
CA VAL A 29 -2.99 14.55 3.25
C VAL A 29 -2.93 13.08 2.80
N ARG A 30 -3.84 12.66 1.90
CA ARG A 30 -3.84 11.30 1.38
C ARG A 30 -2.59 11.00 0.58
N ALA A 31 -2.14 11.93 -0.27
CA ALA A 31 -0.94 11.74 -1.06
C ALA A 31 0.31 11.55 -0.18
N GLN A 32 0.45 12.33 0.89
CA GLN A 32 1.54 12.18 1.86
C GLN A 32 1.49 10.82 2.55
N ARG A 33 0.32 10.42 3.05
CA ARG A 33 0.16 9.11 3.70
C ARG A 33 0.42 7.97 2.72
N PHE A 34 -0.10 8.05 1.50
CA PHE A 34 0.12 7.05 0.46
C PHE A 34 1.61 6.85 0.18
N HIS A 35 2.36 7.93 -0.07
CA HIS A 35 3.81 7.84 -0.29
C HIS A 35 4.57 7.30 0.93
N ARG A 36 4.13 7.67 2.14
CA ARG A 36 4.68 7.11 3.37
C ARG A 36 4.46 5.59 3.44
N ARG A 37 3.25 5.10 3.14
CA ARG A 37 2.96 3.66 3.10
C ARG A 37 3.77 2.93 2.03
N LEU A 38 3.93 3.51 0.85
CA LEU A 38 4.80 2.91 -0.17
C LEU A 38 6.24 2.80 0.32
N SER A 39 6.75 3.83 1.00
CA SER A 39 8.08 3.76 1.63
C SER A 39 8.14 2.69 2.72
N ASP A 40 7.13 2.58 3.57
CA ASP A 40 7.05 1.54 4.61
C ASP A 40 7.11 0.14 3.97
N LEU A 41 6.33 -0.10 2.91
CA LEU A 41 6.28 -1.36 2.17
C LEU A 41 7.60 -1.68 1.45
N PHE A 42 8.26 -0.68 0.86
CA PHE A 42 9.52 -0.86 0.13
C PHE A 42 10.68 -1.30 1.04
N HIS A 43 10.70 -0.81 2.28
CA HIS A 43 11.75 -1.09 3.26
C HIS A 43 11.42 -2.24 4.22
N ALA A 44 10.20 -2.79 4.16
CA ALA A 44 9.82 -3.92 4.99
C ALA A 44 10.66 -5.15 4.64
N SER A 45 11.18 -5.85 5.66
CA SER A 45 11.89 -7.12 5.43
C SER A 45 10.92 -8.31 5.47
N SER A 46 9.79 -8.15 6.17
CA SER A 46 8.68 -9.09 6.21
C SER A 46 7.33 -8.37 6.39
N LEU A 47 6.22 -9.08 6.18
CA LEU A 47 4.88 -8.56 6.49
C LEU A 47 4.67 -8.38 8.00
N ASP A 48 5.39 -9.14 8.83
CA ASP A 48 5.30 -9.03 10.29
C ASP A 48 5.87 -7.69 10.78
N ASP A 49 6.93 -7.20 10.14
CA ASP A 49 7.50 -5.88 10.43
C ASP A 49 6.48 -4.75 10.24
N LEU A 50 5.59 -4.90 9.24
CA LEU A 50 4.58 -3.89 8.92
C LEU A 50 3.56 -3.72 10.04
N GLN A 51 3.22 -4.78 10.77
CA GLN A 51 2.22 -4.72 11.85
C GLN A 51 2.63 -3.76 12.98
N HIS A 52 3.94 -3.58 13.17
CA HIS A 52 4.50 -2.70 14.18
C HIS A 52 4.66 -1.24 13.70
N LEU A 53 4.42 -0.98 12.41
CA LEU A 53 4.51 0.36 11.82
C LEU A 53 3.22 1.15 12.02
N PRO A 54 3.31 2.49 12.12
CA PRO A 54 2.12 3.34 12.15
C PRO A 54 1.29 3.10 10.90
N GLY A 55 -0.04 3.09 11.01
CA GLY A 55 -0.92 2.83 9.86
C GLY A 55 -1.75 1.57 9.97
N HIS A 56 -1.71 0.86 11.10
CA HIS A 56 -2.62 -0.25 11.39
C HIS A 56 -2.64 -1.30 10.27
N PHE A 57 -1.45 -1.77 9.89
CA PHE A 57 -1.31 -2.83 8.90
C PHE A 57 -1.93 -4.12 9.44
N HIS A 58 -2.87 -4.70 8.70
CA HIS A 58 -3.51 -5.96 9.08
C HIS A 58 -3.95 -6.74 7.84
N GLU A 59 -3.91 -8.07 7.94
CA GLU A 59 -4.47 -8.95 6.92
C GLU A 59 -6.00 -8.86 6.93
N LEU A 60 -6.60 -8.84 5.74
CA LEU A 60 -8.04 -8.92 5.55
C LEU A 60 -8.50 -10.39 5.64
N VAL A 61 -9.76 -10.56 6.02
CA VAL A 61 -10.38 -11.89 6.23
C VAL A 61 -11.46 -12.19 5.19
N GLY A 62 -11.94 -13.43 5.17
CA GLY A 62 -13.03 -13.86 4.28
C GLY A 62 -12.61 -13.87 2.81
N THR A 63 -13.39 -13.21 1.95
CA THR A 63 -13.16 -13.18 0.50
C THR A 63 -11.92 -12.41 0.07
N ARG A 64 -11.35 -11.58 0.97
CA ARG A 64 -10.10 -10.83 0.75
C ARG A 64 -8.91 -11.43 1.50
N LYS A 65 -9.00 -12.69 1.95
CA LYS A 65 -7.89 -13.38 2.60
C LYS A 65 -6.63 -13.34 1.73
N GLY A 66 -5.46 -13.08 2.32
CA GLY A 66 -4.20 -12.86 1.62
C GLY A 66 -3.96 -11.41 1.21
N GLN A 67 -4.98 -10.54 1.24
CA GLN A 67 -4.80 -9.10 1.08
C GLN A 67 -4.58 -8.44 2.42
N TRP A 68 -3.89 -7.32 2.40
CA TRP A 68 -3.55 -6.51 3.56
C TRP A 68 -4.11 -5.11 3.39
N SER A 69 -4.40 -4.49 4.52
CA SER A 69 -4.93 -3.12 4.59
C SER A 69 -4.08 -2.27 5.53
N CYS A 70 -3.90 -1.00 5.18
CA CYS A 70 -3.37 0.00 6.09
C CYS A 70 -4.01 1.38 5.89
N ASP A 71 -3.92 2.20 6.92
CA ASP A 71 -4.58 3.49 7.00
C ASP A 71 -3.87 4.57 6.20
N LEU A 72 -4.66 5.23 5.36
CA LEU A 72 -4.37 6.55 4.82
C LEU A 72 -5.06 7.59 5.71
N ASP A 73 -5.73 8.59 5.16
CA ASP A 73 -6.62 9.50 5.87
C ASP A 73 -7.99 8.84 6.06
N GLN A 74 -8.54 8.83 7.28
CA GLN A 74 -9.88 8.26 7.51
C GLN A 74 -10.89 8.90 6.55
N PRO A 75 -11.68 8.11 5.83
CA PRO A 75 -11.89 6.64 5.92
C PRO A 75 -11.04 5.74 5.02
N TYR A 76 -10.13 6.32 4.27
CA TYR A 76 -9.45 5.64 3.17
C TYR A 76 -8.39 4.66 3.67
N ARG A 77 -8.41 3.46 3.08
CA ARG A 77 -7.40 2.43 3.29
C ARG A 77 -6.69 2.07 2.00
N LEU A 78 -5.41 1.78 2.11
CA LEU A 78 -4.61 1.20 1.05
C LEU A 78 -4.69 -0.32 1.14
N ILE A 79 -5.08 -0.97 0.06
CA ILE A 79 -5.07 -2.43 -0.06
C ILE A 79 -3.86 -2.86 -0.89
N PHE A 80 -3.13 -3.85 -0.38
CA PHE A 80 -2.00 -4.45 -1.08
C PHE A 80 -1.94 -5.95 -0.80
N GLU A 81 -1.25 -6.71 -1.63
CA GLU A 81 -1.08 -8.15 -1.43
C GLU A 81 0.35 -8.59 -1.75
N PRO A 82 0.96 -9.47 -0.92
CA PRO A 82 2.23 -10.09 -1.23
C PRO A 82 2.04 -11.15 -2.33
N ILE A 83 2.95 -11.21 -3.30
CA ILE A 83 3.06 -12.33 -4.23
C ILE A 83 4.22 -13.22 -3.79
N ASP A 84 3.95 -14.52 -3.67
CA ASP A 84 5.00 -15.51 -3.53
C ASP A 84 5.69 -15.70 -4.88
N SER A 85 6.88 -15.12 -5.02
CA SER A 85 7.70 -15.19 -6.22
C SER A 85 9.07 -15.72 -5.85
N ALA A 86 9.57 -16.67 -6.65
CA ALA A 86 10.75 -17.51 -6.38
C ALA A 86 11.99 -16.73 -5.89
N GLY A 87 12.06 -16.48 -4.58
CA GLY A 87 13.16 -15.80 -3.90
C GLY A 87 13.14 -14.28 -3.90
N ARG A 88 12.07 -13.61 -4.36
CA ARG A 88 11.93 -12.15 -4.29
C ARG A 88 10.59 -11.74 -3.69
N PRO A 89 10.56 -10.95 -2.60
CA PRO A 89 9.31 -10.41 -2.09
C PRO A 89 8.79 -9.35 -3.05
N ILE A 90 7.60 -9.59 -3.60
CA ILE A 90 6.87 -8.64 -4.44
C ILE A 90 5.60 -8.24 -3.69
N ILE A 91 5.30 -6.95 -3.62
CA ILE A 91 4.03 -6.43 -3.12
C ILE A 91 3.28 -5.75 -4.26
N VAL A 92 2.03 -6.14 -4.47
CA VAL A 92 1.13 -5.50 -5.41
C VAL A 92 0.24 -4.52 -4.66
N VAL A 93 0.33 -3.24 -5.00
CA VAL A 93 -0.62 -2.24 -4.54
C VAL A 93 -1.90 -2.36 -5.36
N VAL A 94 -2.97 -2.81 -4.71
CA VAL A 94 -4.22 -3.23 -5.36
C VAL A 94 -5.12 -2.04 -5.60
N GLU A 95 -5.49 -1.31 -4.54
CA GLU A 95 -6.47 -0.23 -4.61
C GLU A 95 -6.43 0.67 -3.37
N ILE A 96 -7.11 1.82 -3.47
CA ILE A 96 -7.47 2.65 -2.32
C ILE A 96 -9.00 2.61 -2.22
N VAL A 97 -9.50 2.24 -1.04
CA VAL A 97 -10.92 1.99 -0.78
C VAL A 97 -11.41 2.89 0.35
N ASP A 98 -12.64 3.40 0.19
CA ASP A 98 -13.40 4.06 1.25
C ASP A 98 -14.09 2.98 2.08
N TYR A 99 -13.96 3.04 3.40
CA TYR A 99 -14.50 2.04 4.34
C TYR A 99 -15.73 2.53 5.12
N HIS A 100 -16.46 3.52 4.60
CA HIS A 100 -17.82 3.85 5.08
C HIS A 100 -18.91 3.00 4.43
#